data_AF-A0A098F1P7-F1
#
_entry.id   AF-A0A098F1P7-F1
#
_cell.length_a   1.000
_cell.length_b   1.000
_cell.length_c   1.000
_cell.angle_alpha   90.00
_cell.angle_beta   90.00
_cell.angle_gamma   90.00
#
_symmetry.space_group_name_H-M   'P 1'
#
loop_
_entity.id
_entity.type
_entity.pdbx_description
1 polymer ?
#
loop_
_entity_poly.entity_id
_entity_poly.type
_entity_poly.pdbx_seq_one_letter_code
_entity_poly.pdbx_strand_id
1 'polypeptide(L)'
;MKVGCYKMAVYSFRIGPYARDIYLYGKQRFTTRDGFSGIPEEYNEPVKEYASKNFTLFETERAQAQTWITQYEYEESIAYRTPDSPLDDI
;
A
#
# COMPACT_ATOMS: atom_id res chain seq x y z
N MET A 1 10.22 -30.29 6.22
CA MET A 1 10.10 -29.12 7.12
C MET A 1 9.03 -28.21 6.50
N LYS A 2 7.81 -28.17 7.05
CA LYS A 2 6.81 -27.18 6.64
C LYS A 2 7.04 -25.96 7.53
N VAL A 3 7.69 -24.93 6.99
CA VAL A 3 7.64 -23.58 7.58
C VAL A 3 6.17 -23.16 7.47
N GLY A 4 5.45 -23.29 8.58
CA GLY A 4 4.08 -22.80 8.66
C GLY A 4 4.15 -21.28 8.62
N CYS A 5 3.76 -20.68 7.50
CA CYS A 5 3.53 -19.25 7.42
C CYS A 5 2.39 -18.91 8.41
N TYR A 6 2.75 -18.42 9.59
CA TYR A 6 1.77 -17.89 10.53
C TYR A 6 1.28 -16.56 9.97
N LYS A 7 0.14 -16.58 9.25
CA LYS A 7 -0.59 -15.36 8.94
C LYS A 7 -0.96 -14.68 10.26
N MET A 8 -0.33 -13.56 10.57
CA MET A 8 -0.69 -12.75 11.71
C MET A 8 -2.10 -12.17 11.52
N ALA A 9 -2.85 -12.00 12.62
CA ALA A 9 -4.15 -11.35 12.56
C ALA A 9 -4.00 -9.91 12.04
N VAL A 10 -4.77 -9.56 11.01
CA VAL A 10 -4.79 -8.20 10.44
C VAL A 10 -5.66 -7.31 11.33
N TYR A 11 -5.03 -6.41 12.05
CA TYR A 11 -5.73 -5.38 12.81
C TYR A 11 -6.13 -4.20 11.92
N SER A 12 -7.43 -4.01 11.68
CA SER A 12 -7.95 -2.99 10.76
C SER A 12 -7.48 -1.56 11.07
N PHE A 13 -7.29 -1.22 12.35
CA PHE A 13 -6.83 0.10 12.77
C PHE A 13 -5.40 0.45 12.30
N ARG A 14 -4.61 -0.53 11.86
CA ARG A 14 -3.25 -0.32 11.33
C ARG A 14 -3.21 -0.06 9.82
N ILE A 15 -4.25 -0.47 9.09
CA ILE A 15 -4.29 -0.37 7.62
C ILE A 15 -4.17 1.10 7.17
N GLY A 16 -5.02 1.98 7.71
CA GLY A 16 -5.01 3.40 7.36
C GLY A 16 -3.70 4.13 7.69
N PRO A 17 -3.10 3.94 8.88
CA PRO A 17 -1.75 4.43 9.18
C PRO A 17 -0.68 3.92 8.20
N TYR A 18 -0.63 2.62 7.92
CA TYR A 18 0.34 2.06 6.96
C TYR A 18 0.15 2.64 5.56
N ALA A 19 -1.09 2.78 5.09
CA ALA A 19 -1.38 3.38 3.80
C ALA A 19 -0.85 4.82 3.72
N ARG A 20 -1.11 5.65 4.74
CA ARG A 20 -0.61 7.04 4.75
C ARG A 20 0.90 7.11 4.81
N ASP A 21 1.51 6.30 5.68
CA ASP A 21 2.97 6.29 5.82
C ASP A 21 3.68 5.80 4.55
N ILE A 22 3.08 4.91 3.78
CA ILE A 22 3.65 4.41 2.51
C ILE A 22 3.37 5.39 1.35
N TYR A 23 2.10 5.70 1.07
CA TYR A 23 1.73 6.44 -0.14
C TYR A 23 1.81 7.96 0.00
N LEU A 24 1.56 8.52 1.20
CA LEU A 24 1.51 9.98 1.37
C LEU A 24 2.79 10.57 1.95
N TYR A 25 3.49 9.84 2.81
CA TYR A 25 4.64 10.37 3.55
C TYR A 25 5.98 9.66 3.30
N GLY A 26 5.98 8.48 2.66
CA GLY A 26 7.20 7.71 2.39
C GLY A 26 7.98 7.24 3.63
N LYS A 27 7.33 7.16 4.79
CA LYS A 27 7.90 6.76 6.09
C LYS A 27 7.93 5.26 6.33
N GLN A 28 7.43 4.48 5.38
CA GLN A 28 7.39 3.02 5.46
C GLN A 28 7.45 2.39 4.06
N ARG A 29 7.67 1.07 4.00
CA ARG A 29 7.67 0.26 2.77
C ARG A 29 6.81 -0.99 2.93
N PHE A 30 6.35 -1.56 1.81
CA PHE A 30 5.69 -2.87 1.81
C PHE A 30 6.67 -4.01 2.10
N THR A 31 7.87 -3.92 1.55
CA THR A 31 8.94 -4.90 1.68
C THR A 31 10.21 -4.24 2.22
N THR A 32 11.17 -5.05 2.66
CA THR A 32 12.47 -4.55 3.12
C THR A 32 13.22 -3.86 1.99
N ARG A 33 13.29 -2.53 2.02
CA ARG A 33 14.06 -1.69 1.09
C ARG A 33 14.29 -0.30 1.67
N ASP A 34 15.24 0.45 1.09
CA ASP A 34 15.53 1.85 1.43
C ASP A 34 15.80 2.11 2.93
N GLY A 35 16.29 1.09 3.66
CA GLY A 35 16.52 1.16 5.12
C GLY A 35 15.29 0.88 5.99
N PHE A 36 14.15 0.51 5.39
CA PHE A 36 12.93 0.11 6.11
C PHE A 36 12.83 -1.42 6.19
N SER A 37 12.26 -1.91 7.29
CA SER A 37 12.00 -3.33 7.52
C SER A 37 10.82 -3.90 6.71
N GLY A 38 10.02 -3.04 6.08
CA GLY A 38 8.73 -3.42 5.53
C GLY A 38 7.63 -3.55 6.59
N ILE A 39 6.38 -3.60 6.15
CA ILE A 39 5.23 -4.00 6.98
C ILE A 39 5.04 -5.52 6.90
N PRO A 40 4.30 -6.15 7.84
CA PRO A 40 3.99 -7.56 7.73
C PRO A 40 3.18 -7.85 6.46
N GLU A 41 3.47 -8.98 5.80
CA GLU A 41 2.94 -9.33 4.48
C GLU A 41 1.41 -9.35 4.44
N GLU A 42 0.76 -9.72 5.54
CA GLU A 42 -0.70 -9.79 5.65
C GLU A 42 -1.38 -8.41 5.52
N TYR A 43 -0.62 -7.33 5.72
CA TYR A 43 -1.11 -5.98 5.51
C TYR A 43 -0.97 -5.48 4.07
N ASN A 44 -0.21 -6.15 3.22
CA ASN A 44 0.10 -5.64 1.88
C ASN A 44 -1.17 -5.41 1.05
N GLU A 45 -1.99 -6.45 0.89
CA GLU A 45 -3.25 -6.40 0.17
C GLU A 45 -4.26 -5.40 0.78
N PRO A 46 -4.61 -5.45 2.08
CA PRO A 46 -5.59 -4.50 2.63
C PRO A 46 -5.10 -3.05 2.61
N VAL A 47 -3.79 -2.80 2.68
CA VAL A 47 -3.22 -1.45 2.56
C VAL A 47 -3.33 -0.92 1.13
N LYS A 48 -3.04 -1.75 0.12
CA LYS A 48 -3.23 -1.40 -1.31
C LYS A 48 -4.70 -1.12 -1.60
N GLU A 49 -5.61 -1.98 -1.13
CA GLU A 49 -7.05 -1.79 -1.28
C GLU A 49 -7.50 -0.49 -0.60
N TYR A 50 -7.05 -0.22 0.62
CA TYR A 50 -7.35 1.03 1.32
C TYR A 50 -6.87 2.25 0.53
N ALA A 51 -5.64 2.22 0.02
CA ALA A 51 -5.09 3.32 -0.77
C ALA A 51 -5.93 3.59 -2.02
N SER A 52 -6.32 2.54 -2.76
CA SER A 52 -7.14 2.66 -3.98
C SER A 52 -8.49 3.36 -3.75
N LYS A 53 -9.07 3.19 -2.56
CA LYS A 53 -10.39 3.73 -2.17
C LYS A 53 -10.35 5.08 -1.49
N ASN A 54 -9.20 5.49 -0.95
CA ASN A 54 -9.09 6.67 -0.10
C ASN A 54 -8.12 7.73 -0.62
N PHE A 55 -7.21 7.36 -1.53
CA PHE A 55 -6.24 8.27 -2.13
C PHE A 55 -6.54 8.46 -3.61
N THR A 56 -6.13 9.61 -4.12
CA THR A 56 -6.23 10.01 -5.53
C THR A 56 -5.23 9.23 -6.39
N LEU A 57 -5.44 9.22 -7.73
CA LEU A 57 -4.48 8.60 -8.65
C LEU A 57 -3.12 9.25 -8.50
N PHE A 58 -3.15 10.58 -8.47
CA PHE A 58 -1.99 11.43 -8.37
C PHE A 58 -1.16 11.12 -7.12
N GLU A 59 -1.78 10.89 -5.96
CA GLU A 59 -1.04 10.49 -4.76
C GLU A 59 -0.32 9.15 -4.92
N THR A 60 -0.94 8.21 -5.63
CA THR A 60 -0.38 6.88 -5.90
C THR A 60 0.76 6.96 -6.93
N GLU A 61 0.59 7.72 -8.01
CA GLU A 61 1.63 8.02 -9.00
C GLU A 61 2.80 8.78 -8.37
N ARG A 62 2.53 9.75 -7.49
CA ARG A 62 3.55 10.50 -6.76
C ARG A 62 4.36 9.58 -5.86
N ALA A 63 3.71 8.65 -5.16
CA ALA A 63 4.40 7.66 -4.32
C ALA A 63 5.35 6.78 -5.14
N GLN A 64 4.94 6.39 -6.34
CA GLN A 64 5.77 5.63 -7.29
C GLN A 64 6.94 6.48 -7.81
N ALA A 65 6.68 7.73 -8.23
CA ALA A 65 7.70 8.65 -8.71
C ALA A 65 8.76 8.97 -7.65
N GLN A 66 8.37 9.01 -6.38
CA GLN A 66 9.28 9.16 -5.23
C GLN A 66 9.88 7.85 -4.74
N THR A 67 9.67 6.75 -5.46
CA THR A 67 10.15 5.39 -5.16
C THR A 67 9.69 4.83 -3.81
N TRP A 68 8.64 5.39 -3.21
CA TRP A 68 8.05 4.88 -1.97
C TRP A 68 7.32 3.56 -2.19
N ILE A 69 6.76 3.38 -3.38
CA ILE A 69 6.23 2.11 -3.89
C ILE A 69 6.96 1.72 -5.17
N THR A 70 7.05 0.43 -5.45
CA THR A 70 7.60 -0.08 -6.71
C THR A 70 6.57 -0.02 -7.84
N GLN A 71 7.01 -0.20 -9.08
CA GLN A 71 6.10 -0.34 -10.24
C GLN A 71 5.06 -1.45 -10.02
N TYR A 72 5.50 -2.60 -9.54
CA TYR A 72 4.61 -3.74 -9.28
C TYR A 72 3.57 -3.41 -8.20
N GLU A 73 4.00 -2.80 -7.09
CA GLU A 73 3.09 -2.38 -6.02
C GLU A 73 2.10 -1.30 -6.50
N TYR A 74 2.53 -0.38 -7.36
CA TYR A 74 1.66 0.59 -8.02
C TYR A 74 0.58 -0.11 -8.85
N GLU A 75 0.98 -1.03 -9.74
CA GLU A 75 0.07 -1.80 -10.60
C GLU A 75 -0.95 -2.60 -9.78
N GLU A 76 -0.50 -3.25 -8.70
CA GLU A 76 -1.41 -3.94 -7.78
C GLU A 76 -2.36 -2.98 -7.07
N SER A 77 -1.92 -1.76 -6.73
CA SER A 77 -2.77 -0.76 -6.06
C SER A 77 -3.87 -0.26 -6.97
N ILE A 78 -3.53 0.08 -8.22
CA ILE A 78 -4.49 0.58 -9.19
C ILE A 78 -5.45 -0.52 -9.67
N ALA A 79 -5.06 -1.80 -9.58
CA ALA A 79 -5.94 -2.92 -9.92
C ALA A 79 -7.18 -3.01 -9.01
N TYR A 80 -7.11 -2.49 -7.77
CA TYR A 80 -8.27 -2.40 -6.87
C TYR A 80 -9.17 -1.20 -7.14
N ARG A 81 -8.73 -0.26 -7.99
CA ARG A 81 -9.47 0.95 -8.25
C ARG A 81 -10.54 0.72 -9.32
N THR A 82 -11.76 1.17 -9.02
CA THR A 82 -12.85 1.19 -9.99
C THR A 82 -12.75 2.42 -10.91
N PRO A 83 -13.05 2.29 -12.21
CA PRO A 83 -12.93 3.40 -13.17
C PRO A 83 -13.85 4.60 -12.86
N ASP A 84 -14.94 4.40 -12.12
CA ASP A 84 -15.84 5.47 -11.65
C ASP A 84 -15.52 5.92 -10.21
N SER A 85 -14.24 5.88 -9.80
CA SER A 85 -13.86 6.33 -8.46
C SER A 85 -14.07 7.84 -8.34
N PRO A 86 -14.88 8.33 -7.38
CA PRO A 86 -15.13 9.77 -7.21
C PRO A 86 -13.90 10.57 -6.77
N LEU A 87 -12.77 9.91 -6.51
CA LEU A 87 -11.49 10.54 -6.16
C LEU A 87 -10.66 10.96 -7.38
N ASP A 88 -11.06 10.57 -8.60
CA ASP A 88 -10.28 10.82 -9.82
C ASP A 88 -10.65 12.12 -10.53
N ASP A 89 -11.76 12.73 -10.12
CA ASP A 89 -12.24 14.02 -10.63
C ASP A 89 -11.77 15.22 -9.76
N ILE A 90 -10.90 14.98 -8.77
CA ILE A 90 -10.41 15.97 -7.78
C ILE A 90 -8.97 16.36 -8.10
#